data_AF-A0A924H482-F1
#
_entry.id   AF-A0A924H482-F1
#
_cell.length_a   1.000
_cell.length_b   1.000
_cell.length_c   1.000
_cell.angle_alpha   90.00
_cell.angle_beta   90.00
_cell.angle_gamma   90.00
#
_symmetry.space_group_name_H-M   'P 1'
#
loop_
_entity.id
_entity.type
_entity.pdbx_description
1 polymer ?
#
loop_
_entity_poly.entity_id
_entity_poly.type
_entity_poly.pdbx_seq_one_letter_code
_entity_poly.pdbx_strand_id
1 'polypeptide(L)' 'MNATKKAEFATIRVGTKVTWHYRSAIGHGTVKGIHEKGTNADNTMYSIAQHDHHPGEPAIVIHSGKALTKIK' A
#
# COMPACT_ATOMS: atom_id res chain seq x y z
N MET A 1 -14.03 -29.28 19.09
CA MET A 1 -12.95 -28.84 18.18
C MET A 1 -13.07 -27.33 18.05
N ASN A 2 -12.20 -26.55 18.68
CA ASN A 2 -12.23 -25.08 18.57
C ASN A 2 -11.64 -24.67 17.22
N ALA A 3 -12.49 -24.24 16.30
CA ALA A 3 -12.04 -23.58 15.08
C ALA A 3 -11.44 -22.22 15.45
N THR A 4 -10.11 -22.12 15.50
CA THR A 4 -9.41 -20.85 15.51
C THR A 4 -9.75 -20.13 14.21
N LYS A 5 -10.58 -19.09 14.29
CA LYS A 5 -10.93 -18.22 13.17
C LYS A 5 -9.63 -17.61 12.64
N LYS A 6 -9.08 -18.17 11.56
CA LYS A 6 -7.88 -17.64 10.91
C LYS A 6 -8.22 -16.23 10.47
N ALA A 7 -7.58 -15.21 11.03
CA ALA A 7 -7.81 -13.83 10.64
C ALA A 7 -7.46 -13.71 9.15
N GLU A 8 -8.47 -13.50 8.32
CA GLU A 8 -8.27 -13.28 6.89
C GLU A 8 -7.54 -11.94 6.71
N PHE A 9 -6.50 -11.94 5.87
CA PHE A 9 -5.73 -10.73 5.62
C PHE A 9 -6.63 -9.67 4.95
N ALA A 10 -6.88 -8.57 5.66
CA ALA A 10 -7.65 -7.45 5.14
C ALA A 10 -6.75 -6.51 4.32
N THR A 11 -7.04 -6.41 3.02
CA THR A 11 -6.31 -5.53 2.11
C THR A 11 -6.55 -4.04 2.42
N ILE A 12 -5.68 -3.17 1.91
CA ILE A 12 -5.88 -1.72 1.99
C ILE A 12 -6.93 -1.32 0.95
N ARG A 13 -7.94 -0.55 1.37
CA ARG A 13 -9.03 -0.12 0.49
C ARG A 13 -8.53 0.92 -0.52
N VAL A 14 -9.09 0.90 -1.72
CA VAL A 14 -8.93 1.99 -2.70
C VAL A 14 -9.39 3.31 -2.09
N GLY A 15 -8.69 4.39 -2.41
CA GLY A 15 -8.91 5.72 -1.83
C GLY A 15 -8.25 5.95 -0.47
N THR A 16 -7.68 4.91 0.16
CA THR A 16 -6.93 5.08 1.41
C THR A 16 -5.68 5.92 1.16
N LYS A 17 -5.52 6.99 1.94
CA LYS A 17 -4.28 7.76 1.99
C LYS A 17 -3.21 6.97 2.72
N VAL A 18 -2.01 6.94 2.15
CA VAL A 18 -0.89 6.18 2.68
C VAL A 18 0.40 6.99 2.60
N THR A 19 1.33 6.64 3.48
CA THR A 19 2.73 7.05 3.41
C THR A 19 3.64 5.84 3.30
N TRP A 20 4.85 6.06 2.80
CA TRP A 20 5.93 5.07 2.84
C TRP A 20 7.26 5.77 3.06
N HIS A 21 8.23 5.05 3.61
CA HIS A 21 9.59 5.53 3.70
C HIS A 21 10.30 5.37 2.35
N TYR A 22 10.94 6.43 1.89
CA TYR A 22 11.81 6.43 0.72
C TYR A 22 13.15 7.06 1.09
N ARG A 23 14.16 6.22 1.36
CA ARG A 23 15.48 6.65 1.85
C ARG A 23 15.33 7.60 3.06
N SER A 24 15.66 8.88 2.88
CA SER A 24 15.59 9.93 3.90
C SER A 24 14.32 10.78 3.85
N ALA A 25 13.34 10.40 3.02
CA ALA A 25 12.09 11.12 2.81
C ALA A 25 10.88 10.22 3.09
N ILE A 26 9.71 10.86 3.21
CA ILE A 26 8.41 10.19 3.29
C ILE A 26 7.65 10.53 2.02
N GLY A 27 7.25 9.50 1.27
CA GLY A 27 6.35 9.67 0.14
C GLY A 27 4.90 9.64 0.61
N HIS A 28 4.05 10.45 0.00
CA HIS A 28 2.61 10.49 0.25
C HIS A 28 1.83 10.08 -0.99
N GLY A 29 0.72 9.39 -0.79
CA GLY A 29 -0.12 8.99 -1.90
C GLY A 29 -1.46 8.42 -1.52
N THR A 30 -2.19 7.99 -2.54
CA THR A 30 -3.51 7.38 -2.42
C THR A 30 -3.54 6.04 -3.13
N VAL A 31 -4.03 5.00 -2.45
CA VAL A 31 -4.22 3.67 -3.04
C VAL A 31 -5.22 3.74 -4.19
N LYS A 32 -4.81 3.33 -5.39
CA LYS A 32 -5.68 3.21 -6.56
C LYS A 32 -6.21 1.79 -6.76
N GLY A 33 -5.48 0.79 -6.30
CA GLY A 33 -5.87 -0.62 -6.47
C GLY A 33 -4.80 -1.58 -5.97
N ILE A 34 -5.13 -2.87 -6.06
CA ILE A 34 -4.17 -3.96 -5.90
C ILE A 34 -3.49 -4.16 -7.26
N HIS A 35 -2.17 -4.04 -7.29
CA HIS A 35 -1.37 -4.35 -8.47
C HIS A 35 -1.14 -5.86 -8.58
N GLU A 36 -0.82 -6.51 -7.45
CA GLU A 36 -0.65 -7.96 -7.35
C GLU A 36 -1.22 -8.43 -6.01
N LYS A 37 -2.11 -9.44 -6.06
CA LYS A 37 -2.77 -9.95 -4.86
C LYS A 37 -1.95 -11.08 -4.24
N GLY A 38 -1.44 -10.84 -3.05
CA GLY A 38 -0.79 -11.85 -2.23
C GLY A 38 -1.72 -12.47 -1.17
N THR A 39 -1.13 -13.17 -0.22
CA THR A 39 -1.81 -13.79 0.92
C THR A 39 -1.66 -13.00 2.21
N ASN A 40 -0.77 -12.00 2.26
CA ASN A 40 -0.51 -11.13 3.41
C ASN A 40 -0.01 -9.74 2.97
N ALA A 41 0.37 -8.89 3.94
CA ALA A 41 0.84 -7.52 3.67
C ALA A 41 2.22 -7.48 3.00
N ASP A 42 3.09 -8.47 3.24
CA ASP A 42 4.43 -8.54 2.68
C ASP A 42 4.40 -8.77 1.16
N ASN A 43 3.43 -9.55 0.67
CA ASN A 43 3.34 -9.95 -0.75
C ASN A 43 2.11 -9.41 -1.51
N THR A 44 1.24 -8.64 -0.86
CA THR A 44 0.20 -7.90 -1.59
C THR A 44 0.73 -6.54 -2.02
N MET A 45 0.76 -6.29 -3.32
CA MET A 45 1.28 -5.05 -3.92
C MET A 45 0.13 -4.13 -4.30
N TYR A 46 0.31 -2.83 -4.06
CA TYR A 46 -0.68 -1.79 -4.32
C TYR A 46 -0.13 -0.77 -5.30
N SER A 47 -0.99 -0.32 -6.23
CA SER A 47 -0.73 0.85 -7.04
C SER A 47 -1.10 2.11 -6.26
N ILE A 48 -0.14 3.00 -6.07
CA ILE A 48 -0.30 4.23 -5.28
C ILE A 48 -0.11 5.42 -6.20
N ALA A 49 -1.10 6.31 -6.26
CA ALA A 49 -0.93 7.61 -6.90
C ALA A 49 -0.14 8.53 -5.98
N GLN A 50 1.04 8.97 -6.43
CA GLN A 50 1.94 9.84 -5.66
C GLN A 50 1.42 11.27 -5.62
N HIS A 51 1.44 11.89 -4.45
CA HIS A 51 1.09 13.30 -4.27
C HIS A 51 2.30 14.23 -4.47
N ASP A 52 3.52 13.72 -4.24
CA ASP A 52 4.75 14.52 -4.20
C ASP A 52 5.66 14.30 -5.43
N HIS A 53 5.11 13.79 -6.55
CA HIS A 53 5.92 13.49 -7.72
C HIS A 53 6.32 14.76 -8.48
N HIS A 54 7.56 14.80 -8.95
CA HIS A 54 8.06 15.87 -9.82
C HIS A 54 7.91 15.52 -11.31
N PRO A 55 7.98 16.52 -12.22
CA PRO A 55 8.04 16.26 -13.65
C PRO A 55 9.18 15.27 -13.99
N GLY A 56 8.83 14.18 -14.68
CA GLY A 56 9.76 13.10 -15.03
C GLY A 56 9.75 11.92 -14.06
N GLU A 57 9.08 12.03 -12.91
CA GLU A 57 8.87 10.91 -11.99
C GLU A 57 7.55 10.19 -12.29
N PRO A 58 7.45 8.87 -11.97
CA PRO A 58 6.22 8.12 -12.21
C PRO A 58 5.08 8.62 -11.31
N ALA A 59 3.94 9.00 -11.89
CA ALA A 59 2.77 9.42 -11.10
C ALA A 59 2.17 8.27 -10.26
N ILE A 60 2.39 7.02 -10.65
CA ILE A 60 1.97 5.81 -9.93
C ILE A 60 3.20 4.99 -9.53
N VAL A 61 3.27 4.59 -8.27
CA VAL A 61 4.31 3.67 -7.75
C VAL A 61 3.68 2.41 -7.19
N ILE A 62 4.46 1.34 -7.14
CA ILE A 62 4.03 0.03 -6.65
C ILE A 62 4.75 -0.27 -5.33
N HIS A 63 3.98 -0.50 -4.26
CA HIS A 63 4.51 -0.84 -2.95
C HIS A 63 3.80 -2.05 -2.34
N SER A 64 4.52 -2.85 -1.58
CA SER A 64 3.90 -3.89 -0.75
C SER A 64 3.10 -3.25 0.38
N GLY A 65 2.05 -3.95 0.83
CA GLY A 65 1.23 -3.49 1.96
C GLY A 65 2.06 -3.24 3.23
N LYS A 66 3.14 -3.99 3.45
CA LYS A 66 4.05 -3.81 4.59
C LYS A 66 4.82 -2.49 4.54
N ALA A 67 5.13 -1.97 3.35
CA ALA A 67 5.82 -0.70 3.21
C ALA A 67 4.91 0.52 3.44
N LEU A 68 3.59 0.31 3.48
CA LEU A 68 2.59 1.37 3.54
C LEU A 68 2.08 1.57 4.97
N THR A 69 2.08 2.83 5.40
CA THR A 69 1.39 3.27 6.62
C THR A 69 0.10 3.97 6.21
N LYS A 70 -1.05 3.52 6.74
CA LYS A 70 -2.35 4.17 6.51
C LYS A 70 -2.42 5.46 7.30
N ILE A 71 -2.83 6.55 6.65
CA ILE A 71 -3.14 7.81 7.32
C ILE A 71 -4.62 7.75 7.73
N LYS A 72 -4.93 8.15 8.97
CA LYS A 72 -6.30 8.22 9.49
C LYS A 72 -7.04 9.44 8.95
#